data_AF-A0A542THM4-F1
#
_entry.id   AF-A0A542THM4-F1
#
_cell.length_a   1.000
_cell.length_b   1.000
_cell.length_c   1.000
_cell.angle_alpha   90.00
_cell.angle_beta   90.00
_cell.angle_gamma   90.00
#
_symmetry.space_group_name_H-M   'P 1'
#
loop_
_entity.id
_entity.type
_entity.pdbx_description
1 polymer ?
#
loop_
_entity_poly.entity_id
_entity_poly.type
_entity_poly.pdbx_seq_one_letter_code
_entity_poly.pdbx_strand_id
1 'polypeptide(L)'
;MRASWQRVVAVGVCGGVLSCGGLTGSAAAGEDPPRISQAFAGPRPGEAIGINLLNYERKPGVRLVAESPVLAAPVRLDDPAKDTVGEGVKAQIPMSAKPGSYPLVVRAGGKVVARDTIVVMPPRRPSIEVEGGAGRPGTKVSLFFDDLFPGETGTSFTAHSTAFASPVRLAYDKHSWNNTRTFKALGVPVRPNLRDGSYLVWVTDADGRRKARTRLNVRSARPGDDDYLGQARGPAFFGKEGYVLSARDKGFRTAAGRTVYVRWQDAHPDPGEEGYMTATSPAFRSPAKLEFDLVKGHEGDDPIFWGPARIKPGLAPGAYPVTVVSHRGRVKKTSYLTVSQGPTRDDRPKGLPTTVWLGSGIGAIALGAVAAVLLVGRRRRSSLS
;
A
#
# COMPACT_ATOMS: atom_id res chain seq x y z
N MET A 1 -8.13 -21.39 -13.23
CA MET A 1 -7.31 -22.22 -14.13
C MET A 1 -6.50 -21.29 -15.03
N ARG A 2 -5.20 -21.12 -14.72
CA ARG A 2 -4.28 -20.24 -15.46
C ARG A 2 -3.45 -21.11 -16.39
N ALA A 3 -3.51 -20.88 -17.69
CA ALA A 3 -2.58 -21.46 -18.65
C ALA A 3 -1.40 -20.49 -18.81
N SER A 4 -0.24 -20.88 -18.29
CA SER A 4 1.04 -20.23 -18.54
C SER A 4 1.52 -20.57 -19.95
N TRP A 5 1.89 -19.58 -20.75
CA TRP A 5 2.63 -19.79 -21.99
C TRP A 5 4.06 -19.30 -21.79
N GLN A 6 4.96 -20.22 -21.45
CA GLN A 6 6.39 -20.07 -21.67
C GLN A 6 6.71 -20.66 -23.04
N ARG A 7 7.20 -19.82 -23.96
CA ARG A 7 7.85 -20.29 -25.19
C ARG A 7 9.34 -20.39 -24.91
N VAL A 8 9.82 -21.63 -24.77
CA VAL A 8 11.24 -21.98 -24.80
C VAL A 8 11.61 -22.21 -26.26
N VAL A 9 12.56 -21.43 -26.76
CA VAL A 9 13.20 -21.68 -28.07
C VAL A 9 14.47 -22.48 -27.78
N ALA A 10 14.46 -23.75 -28.19
CA ALA A 10 15.64 -24.61 -28.19
C ALA A 10 16.48 -24.32 -29.44
N VAL A 11 17.73 -23.87 -29.24
CA VAL A 11 18.74 -23.85 -30.30
C VAL A 11 19.57 -25.12 -30.14
N GLY A 12 19.45 -26.02 -31.13
CA GLY A 12 20.26 -27.21 -31.23
C GLY A 12 21.68 -26.88 -31.71
N VAL A 13 22.67 -27.54 -31.12
CA VAL A 13 24.03 -27.62 -31.65
C VAL A 13 24.40 -29.10 -31.77
N CYS A 14 24.58 -29.54 -33.01
CA CYS A 14 25.19 -30.81 -33.37
C CYS A 14 26.72 -30.69 -33.37
N GLY A 15 27.41 -31.81 -33.10
CA GLY A 15 28.78 -32.05 -33.59
C GLY A 15 29.81 -32.29 -32.48
N GLY A 16 30.19 -33.55 -32.29
CA GLY A 16 31.28 -33.95 -31.38
C GLY A 16 32.68 -33.76 -31.96
N VAL A 17 33.70 -34.06 -31.15
CA VAL A 17 34.86 -34.94 -31.42
C VAL A 17 35.68 -35.10 -30.13
N LEU A 18 36.26 -36.30 -30.02
CA LEU A 18 37.03 -36.91 -28.95
C LEU A 18 38.21 -36.10 -28.38
N SER A 19 38.45 -36.42 -27.12
CA SER A 19 39.57 -36.05 -26.25
C SER A 19 40.95 -36.48 -26.74
N CYS A 20 41.93 -35.58 -26.63
CA CYS A 20 43.31 -35.91 -26.32
C CYS A 20 43.83 -34.94 -25.26
N GLY A 21 44.55 -35.49 -24.27
CA GLY A 21 44.96 -34.82 -23.05
C GLY A 21 45.93 -33.67 -23.24
N GLY A 22 45.87 -32.76 -22.27
CA GLY A 22 46.83 -31.69 -22.05
C GLY A 22 46.54 -31.08 -20.70
N LEU A 23 47.33 -31.46 -19.69
CA LEU A 23 47.41 -30.75 -18.41
C LEU A 23 47.71 -29.28 -18.70
N THR A 24 46.69 -28.44 -18.62
CA THR A 24 46.84 -27.00 -18.53
C THR A 24 46.12 -26.58 -17.27
N GLY A 25 46.81 -25.77 -16.47
CA GLY A 25 46.46 -25.46 -15.09
C GLY A 25 45.03 -24.99 -14.94
N SER A 26 44.50 -25.15 -13.72
CA SER A 26 43.25 -24.53 -13.31
C SER A 26 43.25 -23.07 -13.77
N ALA A 27 42.45 -22.78 -14.81
CA ALA A 27 42.14 -21.42 -15.18
C ALA A 27 41.47 -20.83 -13.94
N ALA A 28 42.16 -19.89 -13.28
CA ALA A 28 41.50 -19.00 -12.35
C ALA A 28 40.24 -18.51 -13.04
N ALA A 29 39.08 -18.63 -12.37
CA ALA A 29 37.83 -18.09 -12.87
C ALA A 29 38.05 -16.59 -13.13
N GLY A 30 38.32 -16.24 -14.38
CA GLY A 30 38.55 -14.86 -14.78
C GLY A 30 37.28 -14.08 -14.49
N GLU A 31 37.42 -12.93 -13.83
CA GLU A 31 36.31 -12.03 -13.60
C GLU A 31 35.57 -11.76 -14.92
N ASP A 32 34.24 -11.88 -14.89
CA ASP A 32 33.40 -11.59 -16.05
C ASP A 32 33.76 -10.22 -16.65
N PRO A 33 33.75 -10.06 -17.99
CA PRO A 33 34.07 -8.78 -18.60
C PRO A 33 33.08 -7.68 -18.18
N PRO A 34 33.50 -6.39 -18.17
CA PRO A 34 32.61 -5.27 -17.89
C PRO A 34 31.38 -5.28 -18.79
N ARG A 35 30.20 -5.19 -18.19
CA ARG A 35 28.92 -5.21 -18.92
C ARG A 35 27.98 -4.10 -18.46
N ILE A 36 27.23 -3.55 -19.41
CA ILE A 36 26.20 -2.56 -19.09
C ILE A 36 24.95 -3.31 -18.62
N SER A 37 24.32 -2.81 -17.56
CA SER A 37 22.98 -3.23 -17.13
C SER A 37 22.04 -2.04 -17.29
N GLN A 38 20.86 -2.31 -17.85
CA GLN A 38 19.84 -1.32 -18.12
C GLN A 38 18.57 -1.62 -17.32
N ALA A 39 18.27 -0.80 -16.30
CA ALA A 39 16.97 -0.85 -15.62
C ALA A 39 15.93 -0.09 -16.44
N PHE A 40 14.71 -0.63 -16.53
CA PHE A 40 13.64 -0.08 -17.38
C PHE A 40 14.07 0.04 -18.86
N ALA A 41 14.73 -0.99 -19.39
CA ALA A 41 15.08 -1.08 -20.80
C ALA A 41 13.84 -0.95 -21.69
N GLY A 42 13.99 -0.30 -22.85
CA GLY A 42 12.85 0.06 -23.69
C GLY A 42 12.13 1.37 -23.32
N PRO A 43 12.82 2.45 -22.88
CA PRO A 43 12.12 3.68 -22.50
C PRO A 43 11.40 4.31 -23.68
N ARG A 44 10.25 4.94 -23.42
CA ARG A 44 9.58 5.86 -24.36
C ARG A 44 10.22 7.25 -24.30
N PRO A 45 9.99 8.11 -25.31
CA PRO A 45 10.36 9.51 -25.22
C PRO A 45 9.80 10.16 -23.95
N GLY A 46 10.67 10.81 -23.16
CA GLY A 46 10.35 11.42 -21.87
C GLY A 46 10.45 10.52 -20.64
N GLU A 47 10.65 9.21 -20.82
CA GLU A 47 10.98 8.30 -19.72
C GLU A 47 12.46 8.36 -19.37
N ALA A 48 12.81 7.78 -18.23
CA ALA A 48 14.18 7.55 -17.84
C ALA A 48 14.55 6.06 -17.91
N ILE A 49 15.82 5.82 -18.20
CA ILE A 49 16.47 4.52 -18.15
C ILE A 49 17.55 4.52 -17.08
N GLY A 50 17.75 3.38 -16.43
CA GLY A 50 18.83 3.22 -15.45
C GLY A 50 20.03 2.60 -16.10
N ILE A 51 21.19 3.26 -16.00
CA ILE A 51 22.44 2.76 -16.59
C ILE A 51 23.41 2.42 -15.48
N ASN A 52 23.87 1.17 -15.45
CA ASN A 52 24.89 0.69 -14.54
C ASN A 52 26.01 -0.05 -15.30
N LEU A 53 27.21 -0.04 -14.74
CA LEU A 53 28.35 -0.82 -15.24
C LEU A 53 28.68 -1.90 -14.21
N LEU A 54 28.45 -3.15 -14.57
CA LEU A 54 28.76 -4.32 -13.77
C LEU A 54 30.16 -4.85 -14.12
N ASN A 55 30.75 -5.58 -13.19
CA ASN A 55 32.04 -6.28 -13.35
C ASN A 55 33.17 -5.36 -13.83
N TYR A 56 33.17 -4.12 -13.34
CA TYR A 56 34.23 -3.15 -13.60
C TYR A 56 34.84 -2.68 -12.29
N GLU A 57 36.11 -3.05 -12.07
CA GLU A 57 36.88 -2.55 -10.94
C GLU A 57 37.19 -1.05 -11.13
N ARG A 58 36.62 -0.22 -10.26
CA ARG A 58 36.78 1.23 -10.34
C ARG A 58 38.19 1.64 -9.92
N LYS A 59 38.86 2.37 -10.80
CA LYS A 59 40.18 2.95 -10.52
C LYS A 59 40.03 4.37 -9.96
N PRO A 60 40.72 4.71 -8.85
CA PRO A 60 40.70 6.07 -8.30
C PRO A 60 41.03 7.14 -9.36
N GLY A 61 40.25 8.22 -9.38
CA GLY A 61 40.45 9.34 -10.33
C GLY A 61 39.98 9.07 -11.76
N VAL A 62 39.54 7.85 -12.10
CA VAL A 62 39.00 7.52 -13.43
C VAL A 62 37.51 7.82 -13.49
N ARG A 63 37.10 8.69 -14.42
CA ARG A 63 35.70 9.02 -14.66
C ARG A 63 35.03 7.98 -15.55
N LEU A 64 33.84 7.53 -15.14
CA LEU A 64 32.93 6.69 -15.90
C LEU A 64 31.82 7.53 -16.51
N VAL A 65 31.70 7.46 -17.83
CA VAL A 65 30.72 8.24 -18.59
C VAL A 65 29.99 7.32 -19.55
N ALA A 66 28.66 7.32 -19.48
CA ALA A 66 27.78 6.70 -20.47
C ALA A 66 27.43 7.73 -21.55
N GLU A 67 27.60 7.34 -22.81
CA GLU A 67 27.34 8.18 -23.98
C GLU A 67 26.40 7.45 -24.94
N SER A 68 25.35 8.13 -25.38
CA SER A 68 24.50 7.68 -26.46
C SER A 68 23.86 8.90 -27.14
N PRO A 69 23.68 8.90 -28.47
CA PRO A 69 23.07 10.03 -29.19
C PRO A 69 21.61 10.30 -28.79
N VAL A 70 20.95 9.36 -28.11
CA VAL A 70 19.56 9.53 -27.64
C VAL A 70 19.47 10.15 -26.24
N LEU A 71 20.59 10.29 -25.54
CA LEU A 71 20.64 10.96 -24.25
C LEU A 71 20.76 12.47 -24.45
N ALA A 72 20.15 13.25 -23.57
CA ALA A 72 20.26 14.72 -23.61
C ALA A 72 21.70 15.21 -23.44
N ALA A 73 22.51 14.48 -22.68
CA ALA A 73 23.93 14.72 -22.46
C ALA A 73 24.61 13.42 -21.99
N PRO A 74 25.95 13.33 -22.05
CA PRO A 74 26.70 12.24 -21.42
C PRO A 74 26.37 12.12 -19.93
N VAL A 75 26.19 10.91 -19.43
CA VAL A 75 25.78 10.61 -18.06
C VAL A 75 26.96 10.10 -17.26
N ARG A 76 27.27 10.76 -16.13
CA ARG A 76 28.35 10.32 -15.24
C ARG A 76 27.88 9.17 -14.36
N LEU A 77 28.66 8.08 -14.34
CA LEU A 77 28.41 6.89 -13.51
C LEU A 77 29.28 6.87 -12.25
N ASP A 78 30.00 7.96 -11.97
CA ASP A 78 31.01 8.08 -10.92
C ASP A 78 30.45 7.85 -9.50
N ASP A 79 29.15 8.11 -9.31
CA ASP A 79 28.43 7.91 -8.05
C ASP A 79 27.11 7.19 -8.35
N PRO A 80 27.10 5.84 -8.42
CA PRO A 80 25.85 5.10 -8.47
C PRO A 80 25.25 5.38 -7.11
N ALA A 81 24.27 6.28 -7.05
CA ALA A 81 23.68 6.70 -5.79
C ALA A 81 23.50 5.45 -4.90
N LYS A 82 24.14 5.46 -3.73
CA LYS A 82 24.31 4.28 -2.85
C LYS A 82 23.00 3.55 -2.51
N ASP A 83 21.87 4.14 -2.88
CA ASP A 83 20.51 3.72 -2.58
C ASP A 83 19.69 3.30 -3.82
N THR A 84 20.26 3.11 -5.02
CA THR A 84 19.44 2.81 -6.22
C THR A 84 18.92 1.38 -6.31
N VAL A 85 19.08 0.50 -5.32
CA VAL A 85 18.58 -0.90 -5.35
C VAL A 85 18.94 -1.65 -6.65
N GLY A 86 20.11 -1.37 -7.24
CA GLY A 86 20.55 -1.94 -8.53
C GLY A 86 20.01 -1.26 -9.80
N GLU A 87 19.20 -0.21 -9.70
CA GLU A 87 18.63 0.54 -10.84
C GLU A 87 19.65 1.40 -11.61
N GLY A 88 20.84 1.66 -11.03
CA GLY A 88 21.89 2.44 -11.68
C GLY A 88 21.62 3.94 -11.73
N VAL A 89 22.40 4.66 -12.53
CA VAL A 89 22.24 6.11 -12.69
C VAL A 89 21.08 6.40 -13.64
N LYS A 90 20.13 7.21 -13.18
CA LYS A 90 18.96 7.65 -13.93
C LYS A 90 19.37 8.57 -15.09
N ALA A 91 19.06 8.16 -16.32
CA ALA A 91 19.30 8.90 -17.54
C ALA A 91 17.97 9.18 -18.26
N GLN A 92 17.65 10.45 -18.51
CA GLN A 92 16.40 10.83 -19.17
C GLN A 92 16.52 10.74 -20.70
N ILE A 93 15.50 10.16 -21.32
CA ILE A 93 15.28 10.20 -22.76
C ILE A 93 14.48 11.47 -23.08
N PRO A 94 14.97 12.37 -23.96
CA PRO A 94 14.23 13.56 -24.35
C PRO A 94 12.85 13.22 -24.94
N MET A 95 11.85 14.08 -24.71
CA MET A 95 10.52 13.95 -25.33
C MET A 95 10.57 13.98 -26.87
N SER A 96 11.61 14.59 -27.44
CA SER A 96 11.85 14.68 -28.89
C SER A 96 12.57 13.46 -29.47
N ALA A 97 13.00 12.50 -28.64
CA ALA A 97 13.70 11.31 -29.10
C ALA A 97 12.81 10.51 -30.07
N LYS A 98 13.40 10.05 -31.18
CA LYS A 98 12.70 9.18 -32.12
C LYS A 98 12.76 7.73 -31.63
N PRO A 99 11.72 6.91 -31.87
CA PRO A 99 11.81 5.49 -31.63
C PRO A 99 12.92 4.85 -32.48
N GLY A 100 13.60 3.84 -31.94
CA GLY A 100 14.70 3.17 -32.63
C GLY A 100 15.80 2.66 -31.69
N SER A 101 16.85 2.10 -32.29
CA SER A 101 18.01 1.56 -31.57
C SER A 101 19.18 2.51 -31.66
N TYR A 102 19.75 2.86 -30.51
CA TYR A 102 20.85 3.82 -30.40
C TYR A 102 22.04 3.18 -29.70
N PRO A 103 23.28 3.35 -30.22
CA PRO A 103 24.45 2.79 -29.58
C PRO A 103 24.64 3.44 -28.20
N LEU A 104 24.99 2.63 -27.21
CA LEU A 104 25.38 3.06 -25.87
C LEU A 104 26.81 2.61 -25.63
N VAL A 105 27.68 3.53 -25.24
CA VAL A 105 29.06 3.23 -24.86
C VAL A 105 29.32 3.76 -23.47
N VAL A 106 30.01 2.96 -22.66
CA VAL A 106 30.54 3.43 -21.38
C VAL A 106 32.06 3.58 -21.52
N ARG A 107 32.56 4.75 -21.16
CA ARG A 107 33.98 5.11 -21.18
C ARG A 107 34.52 5.26 -19.77
N ALA A 108 35.69 4.71 -19.53
CA ALA A 108 36.50 4.93 -18.33
C ALA A 108 37.77 5.69 -18.72
N GLY A 109 37.92 6.92 -18.24
CA GLY A 109 39.10 7.75 -18.58
C GLY A 109 39.28 7.93 -20.09
N GLY A 110 38.17 8.07 -20.82
CA GLY A 110 38.15 8.22 -22.29
C GLY A 110 38.18 6.90 -23.09
N LYS A 111 38.55 5.77 -22.47
CA LYS A 111 38.60 4.46 -23.15
C LYS A 111 37.25 3.75 -23.05
N VAL A 112 36.75 3.18 -24.15
CA VAL A 112 35.52 2.38 -24.14
C VAL A 112 35.76 1.09 -23.35
N VAL A 113 34.97 0.86 -22.31
CA VAL A 113 35.06 -0.34 -21.46
C VAL A 113 33.87 -1.28 -21.64
N ALA A 114 32.73 -0.77 -22.12
CA ALA A 114 31.56 -1.58 -22.46
C ALA A 114 30.75 -0.92 -23.58
N ARG A 115 30.00 -1.74 -24.32
CA ARG A 115 29.07 -1.32 -25.37
C ARG A 115 27.74 -2.05 -25.19
N ASP A 116 26.67 -1.37 -25.53
CA ASP A 116 25.31 -1.90 -25.54
C ASP A 116 24.45 -1.03 -26.48
N THR A 117 23.13 -1.22 -26.46
CA THR A 117 22.15 -0.44 -27.23
C THR A 117 21.02 0.02 -26.33
N ILE A 118 20.61 1.28 -26.46
CA ILE A 118 19.32 1.76 -25.93
C ILE A 118 18.29 1.61 -27.03
N VAL A 119 17.26 0.79 -26.77
CA VAL A 119 16.08 0.69 -27.64
C VAL A 119 15.03 1.66 -27.12
N VAL A 120 14.72 2.71 -27.87
CA VAL A 120 13.63 3.65 -27.54
C VAL A 120 12.34 3.19 -28.19
N MET A 121 11.33 2.96 -27.36
CA MET A 121 10.03 2.47 -27.79
C MET A 121 9.17 3.61 -28.40
N PRO A 122 8.19 3.28 -29.26
CA PRO A 122 7.21 4.26 -29.73
C PRO A 122 6.48 4.97 -28.58
N PRO A 123 6.12 6.26 -28.72
CA PRO A 123 5.28 6.93 -27.73
C PRO A 123 3.93 6.22 -27.63
N ARG A 124 3.39 6.16 -26.41
CA ARG A 124 2.09 5.55 -26.12
C ARG A 124 1.10 6.64 -25.76
N ARG A 125 -0.07 6.62 -26.40
CA ARG A 125 -1.15 7.58 -26.12
C ARG A 125 -1.51 7.57 -24.62
N PRO A 126 -2.00 8.69 -24.06
CA PRO A 126 -2.36 8.75 -22.67
C PRO A 126 -3.32 7.62 -22.27
N SER A 127 -3.04 6.98 -21.14
CA SER A 127 -3.77 5.79 -20.69
C SER A 127 -4.05 5.85 -19.20
N ILE A 128 -5.20 5.29 -18.80
CA ILE A 128 -5.60 5.15 -17.41
C ILE A 128 -5.73 3.67 -17.07
N GLU A 129 -5.09 3.27 -15.99
CA GLU A 129 -5.08 1.92 -15.44
C GLU A 129 -5.79 1.93 -14.08
N VAL A 130 -6.52 0.85 -13.79
CA VAL A 130 -7.22 0.66 -12.52
C VAL A 130 -6.68 -0.61 -11.89
N GLU A 131 -6.10 -0.50 -10.71
CA GLU A 131 -5.56 -1.60 -9.93
C GLU A 131 -6.33 -1.78 -8.61
N GLY A 132 -6.16 -2.94 -7.98
CA GLY A 132 -6.77 -3.24 -6.67
C GLY A 132 -8.08 -4.01 -6.79
N GLY A 133 -8.01 -5.32 -6.54
CA GLY A 133 -9.17 -6.24 -6.44
C GLY A 133 -10.01 -6.39 -7.72
N ALA A 134 -10.86 -7.42 -7.78
CA ALA A 134 -11.77 -7.65 -8.90
C ALA A 134 -12.96 -6.64 -8.94
N GLY A 135 -12.70 -5.38 -8.59
CA GLY A 135 -13.67 -4.29 -8.54
C GLY A 135 -14.90 -4.60 -7.69
N ARG A 136 -14.77 -5.22 -6.50
CA ARG A 136 -15.98 -5.48 -5.69
C ARG A 136 -16.60 -4.16 -5.23
N PRO A 137 -17.93 -4.06 -5.12
CA PRO A 137 -18.51 -2.88 -4.48
C PRO A 137 -17.92 -2.71 -3.07
N GLY A 138 -17.65 -1.49 -2.62
CA GLY A 138 -17.06 -1.23 -1.30
C GLY A 138 -15.54 -1.39 -1.22
N THR A 139 -14.89 -2.00 -2.22
CA THR A 139 -13.42 -2.04 -2.29
C THR A 139 -12.82 -0.66 -2.52
N LYS A 140 -11.50 -0.58 -2.29
CA LYS A 140 -10.69 0.53 -2.74
C LYS A 140 -9.87 0.11 -3.95
N VAL A 141 -9.84 0.95 -4.97
CA VAL A 141 -9.02 0.79 -6.17
C VAL A 141 -7.94 1.87 -6.22
N SER A 142 -6.88 1.63 -6.97
CA SER A 142 -5.86 2.62 -7.30
C SER A 142 -6.00 2.98 -8.78
N LEU A 143 -5.90 4.27 -9.08
CA LEU A 143 -5.95 4.80 -10.43
C LEU A 143 -4.57 5.30 -10.81
N PHE A 144 -4.07 4.90 -11.97
CA PHE A 144 -2.77 5.34 -12.51
C PHE A 144 -2.98 5.90 -13.91
N PHE A 145 -2.69 7.19 -14.09
CA PHE A 145 -2.79 7.88 -15.35
C PHE A 145 -1.41 8.24 -15.87
N ASP A 146 -1.15 7.81 -17.08
CA ASP A 146 0.06 8.11 -17.84
C ASP A 146 -0.27 9.15 -18.89
N ASP A 147 0.29 10.36 -18.74
CA ASP A 147 0.16 11.47 -19.70
C ASP A 147 1.44 11.68 -20.50
N LEU A 148 2.32 10.68 -20.55
CA LEU A 148 3.59 10.78 -21.25
C LEU A 148 3.40 10.58 -22.76
N PHE A 149 3.00 11.66 -23.43
CA PHE A 149 2.82 11.69 -24.88
C PHE A 149 3.30 13.02 -25.47
N PRO A 150 3.96 13.03 -26.64
CA PRO A 150 4.44 14.26 -27.27
C PRO A 150 3.32 15.31 -27.45
N GLY A 151 3.59 16.54 -27.02
CA GLY A 151 2.64 17.66 -27.07
C GLY A 151 1.73 17.78 -25.84
N GLU A 152 1.69 16.78 -24.96
CA GLU A 152 0.92 16.85 -23.73
C GLU A 152 1.65 17.65 -22.65
N THR A 153 0.93 18.59 -22.03
CA THR A 153 1.48 19.54 -21.05
C THR A 153 0.64 19.65 -19.77
N GLY A 154 -0.44 18.87 -19.65
CA GLY A 154 -1.34 18.94 -18.50
C GLY A 154 -0.64 18.66 -17.18
N THR A 155 -1.09 19.34 -16.12
CA THR A 155 -0.53 19.25 -14.75
C THR A 155 -1.57 18.85 -13.70
N SER A 156 -2.85 18.80 -14.09
CA SER A 156 -3.96 18.44 -13.22
C SER A 156 -4.95 17.60 -13.99
N PHE A 157 -5.32 16.46 -13.40
CA PHE A 157 -6.19 15.48 -14.02
C PHE A 157 -7.26 15.00 -13.06
N THR A 158 -8.46 14.77 -13.58
CA THR A 158 -9.59 14.27 -12.80
C THR A 158 -10.15 13.03 -13.49
N ALA A 159 -10.23 11.93 -12.75
CA ALA A 159 -10.90 10.71 -13.16
C ALA A 159 -12.39 10.75 -12.78
N HIS A 160 -13.23 10.27 -13.68
CA HIS A 160 -14.67 10.26 -13.55
C HIS A 160 -15.20 8.85 -13.76
N SER A 161 -16.17 8.45 -12.94
CA SER A 161 -16.94 7.23 -13.13
C SER A 161 -18.17 7.26 -12.24
N THR A 162 -19.26 6.63 -12.69
CA THR A 162 -20.44 6.40 -11.84
C THR A 162 -20.18 5.37 -10.72
N ALA A 163 -19.06 4.64 -10.81
CA ALA A 163 -18.59 3.73 -9.77
C ALA A 163 -17.99 4.45 -8.54
N PHE A 164 -17.60 5.72 -8.68
CA PHE A 164 -17.04 6.52 -7.59
C PHE A 164 -18.12 7.43 -6.99
N ALA A 165 -17.95 7.80 -5.71
CA ALA A 165 -18.88 8.71 -5.04
C ALA A 165 -18.82 10.15 -5.58
N SER A 166 -17.65 10.56 -6.08
CA SER A 166 -17.39 11.87 -6.68
C SER A 166 -16.23 11.78 -7.69
N PRO A 167 -16.02 12.79 -8.55
CA PRO A 167 -14.82 12.86 -9.39
C PRO A 167 -13.54 12.81 -8.55
N VAL A 168 -12.53 12.10 -9.05
CA VAL A 168 -11.31 11.76 -8.31
C VAL A 168 -10.13 12.52 -8.89
N ARG A 169 -9.54 13.40 -8.10
CA ARG A 169 -8.33 14.13 -8.50
C ARG A 169 -7.12 13.19 -8.47
N LEU A 170 -6.35 13.19 -9.56
CA LEU A 170 -5.11 12.42 -9.67
C LEU A 170 -3.94 13.32 -9.26
N ALA A 171 -3.13 12.86 -8.31
CA ALA A 171 -1.95 13.56 -7.82
C ALA A 171 -0.70 13.14 -8.60
N TYR A 172 0.21 14.08 -8.84
CA TYR A 172 1.48 13.78 -9.49
C TYR A 172 2.30 12.77 -8.69
N ASP A 173 2.73 11.69 -9.34
CA ASP A 173 3.55 10.66 -8.71
C ASP A 173 5.03 10.99 -8.78
N LYS A 174 5.49 11.80 -7.82
CA LYS A 174 6.91 12.16 -7.68
C LYS A 174 7.84 10.97 -7.42
N HIS A 175 7.28 9.80 -7.07
CA HIS A 175 8.05 8.59 -6.76
C HIS A 175 8.16 7.65 -7.97
N SER A 176 7.49 7.96 -9.08
CA SER A 176 7.68 7.20 -10.31
C SER A 176 9.12 7.36 -10.79
N TRP A 177 9.86 6.24 -10.81
CA TRP A 177 11.29 6.28 -11.10
C TRP A 177 11.55 6.54 -12.59
N ASN A 178 10.87 5.82 -13.49
CA ASN A 178 11.09 5.92 -14.94
C ASN A 178 10.16 6.92 -15.64
N ASN A 179 8.89 7.00 -15.26
CA ASN A 179 7.91 7.86 -15.94
C ASN A 179 7.71 9.17 -15.18
N THR A 180 8.18 10.27 -15.78
CA THR A 180 8.11 11.62 -15.18
C THR A 180 6.74 12.28 -15.28
N ARG A 181 5.76 11.68 -15.98
CA ARG A 181 4.39 12.20 -16.18
C ARG A 181 3.33 11.18 -15.75
N THR A 182 3.55 10.51 -14.61
CA THR A 182 2.56 9.64 -13.98
C THR A 182 1.76 10.41 -12.92
N PHE A 183 0.45 10.19 -12.90
CA PHE A 183 -0.47 10.72 -11.90
C PHE A 183 -1.25 9.56 -11.29
N LYS A 184 -1.52 9.61 -9.98
CA LYS A 184 -2.24 8.54 -9.30
C LYS A 184 -3.23 9.03 -8.26
N ALA A 185 -4.23 8.20 -8.00
CA ALA A 185 -5.07 8.29 -6.82
C ALA A 185 -5.14 6.90 -6.19
N LEU A 186 -4.68 6.78 -4.96
CA LEU A 186 -4.64 5.50 -4.24
C LEU A 186 -5.85 5.38 -3.33
N GLY A 187 -6.34 4.16 -3.14
CA GLY A 187 -7.37 3.89 -2.13
C GLY A 187 -8.75 4.50 -2.46
N VAL A 188 -9.04 4.71 -3.74
CA VAL A 188 -10.28 5.31 -4.23
C VAL A 188 -11.46 4.37 -3.93
N PRO A 189 -12.45 4.80 -3.12
CA PRO A 189 -13.56 3.93 -2.74
C PRO A 189 -14.51 3.69 -3.92
N VAL A 190 -14.74 2.43 -4.22
CA VAL A 190 -15.81 1.95 -5.11
C VAL A 190 -17.10 1.96 -4.30
N ARG A 191 -18.17 2.53 -4.87
CA ARG A 191 -19.46 2.64 -4.16
C ARG A 191 -19.95 1.26 -3.68
N PRO A 192 -20.44 1.14 -2.43
CA PRO A 192 -20.80 -0.14 -1.83
C PRO A 192 -22.07 -0.76 -2.42
N ASN A 193 -22.92 0.05 -3.04
CA ASN A 193 -24.22 -0.36 -3.59
C ASN A 193 -24.22 -0.49 -5.12
N LEU A 194 -23.05 -0.63 -5.75
CA LEU A 194 -22.98 -0.87 -7.19
C LEU A 194 -23.53 -2.25 -7.53
N ARG A 195 -24.27 -2.29 -8.64
CA ARG A 195 -24.68 -3.53 -9.27
C ARG A 195 -23.49 -4.14 -10.02
N ASP A 196 -23.56 -5.45 -10.25
CA ASP A 196 -22.66 -6.13 -11.17
C ASP A 196 -22.69 -5.42 -12.55
N GLY A 197 -21.51 -5.19 -13.14
CA GLY A 197 -21.42 -4.52 -14.43
C GLY A 197 -20.04 -3.95 -14.75
N SER A 198 -19.93 -3.34 -15.92
CA SER A 198 -18.72 -2.67 -16.38
C SER A 198 -18.93 -1.16 -16.37
N TYR A 199 -18.13 -0.46 -15.57
CA TYR A 199 -18.23 0.97 -15.34
C TYR A 199 -17.13 1.70 -16.11
N LEU A 200 -17.51 2.67 -16.94
CA LEU A 200 -16.54 3.47 -17.67
C LEU A 200 -15.79 4.37 -16.69
N VAL A 201 -14.47 4.38 -16.79
CA VAL A 201 -13.59 5.33 -16.11
C VAL A 201 -12.94 6.20 -17.17
N TRP A 202 -12.97 7.51 -17.01
CA TRP A 202 -12.31 8.42 -17.95
C TRP A 202 -11.63 9.59 -17.26
N VAL A 203 -10.57 10.10 -17.87
CA VAL A 203 -9.76 11.18 -17.32
C VAL A 203 -9.95 12.44 -18.15
N THR A 204 -10.13 13.57 -17.48
CA THR A 204 -10.10 14.91 -18.08
C THR A 204 -8.92 15.73 -17.56
N ASP A 205 -8.42 16.64 -18.37
CA ASP A 205 -7.50 17.69 -17.93
C ASP A 205 -8.24 18.85 -17.23
N ALA A 206 -7.51 19.93 -16.91
CA ALA A 206 -8.05 21.13 -16.26
C ALA A 206 -9.07 21.89 -17.14
N ASP A 207 -8.96 21.78 -18.46
CA ASP A 207 -9.88 22.39 -19.42
C ASP A 207 -11.14 21.52 -19.65
N GLY A 208 -11.23 20.36 -18.98
CA GLY A 208 -12.31 19.40 -19.15
C GLY A 208 -12.17 18.51 -20.39
N ARG A 209 -11.06 18.58 -21.13
CA ARG A 209 -10.85 17.74 -22.31
C ARG A 209 -10.53 16.32 -21.88
N ARG A 210 -11.18 15.36 -22.54
CA ARG A 210 -10.99 13.93 -22.26
C ARG A 210 -9.64 13.44 -22.80
N LYS A 211 -8.83 12.83 -21.94
CA LYS A 211 -7.48 12.32 -22.26
C LYS A 211 -7.46 10.82 -22.50
N ALA A 212 -8.09 10.06 -21.62
CA ALA A 212 -8.07 8.60 -21.65
C ALA A 212 -9.37 7.98 -21.10
N ARG A 213 -9.55 6.68 -21.35
CA ARG A 213 -10.65 5.90 -20.79
C ARG A 213 -10.27 4.43 -20.60
N THR A 214 -10.87 3.79 -19.61
CA THR A 214 -10.79 2.36 -19.35
C THR A 214 -12.11 1.87 -18.72
N ARG A 215 -12.18 0.60 -18.34
CA ARG A 215 -13.35 -0.01 -17.69
C ARG A 215 -12.98 -0.60 -16.34
N LEU A 216 -13.80 -0.33 -15.34
CA LEU A 216 -13.79 -1.00 -14.05
C LEU A 216 -14.91 -2.04 -14.05
N ASN A 217 -14.55 -3.32 -14.02
CA ASN A 217 -15.53 -4.40 -13.90
C ASN A 217 -15.84 -4.64 -12.43
N VAL A 218 -17.11 -4.55 -12.07
CA VAL A 218 -17.60 -4.73 -10.71
C VAL A 218 -18.47 -5.97 -10.64
N ARG A 219 -18.22 -6.82 -9.65
CA ARG A 219 -19.07 -7.98 -9.34
C ARG A 219 -19.20 -8.20 -7.85
N SER A 220 -20.39 -8.54 -7.39
CA SER A 220 -20.67 -8.96 -6.02
C SER A 220 -20.08 -10.35 -5.74
N ALA A 221 -19.78 -10.65 -4.47
CA ALA A 221 -19.33 -12.00 -4.09
C ALA A 221 -20.42 -13.05 -4.33
N ARG A 222 -20.02 -14.25 -4.76
CA ARG A 222 -20.87 -15.38 -5.18
C ARG A 222 -20.49 -16.65 -4.43
N PRO A 223 -21.39 -17.65 -4.34
CA PRO A 223 -21.03 -18.96 -3.82
C PRO A 223 -19.74 -19.50 -4.46
N GLY A 224 -18.77 -19.89 -3.61
CA GLY A 224 -17.45 -20.34 -4.03
C GLY A 224 -16.37 -19.26 -4.03
N ASP A 225 -16.72 -17.97 -3.91
CA ASP A 225 -15.74 -16.95 -3.57
C ASP A 225 -15.45 -17.00 -2.04
N ASP A 226 -14.18 -16.84 -1.63
CA ASP A 226 -13.77 -16.89 -0.21
C ASP A 226 -14.43 -15.79 0.64
N ASP A 227 -14.73 -14.65 0.02
CA ASP A 227 -15.40 -13.48 0.61
C ASP A 227 -16.94 -13.58 0.58
N TYR A 228 -17.52 -14.69 0.15
CA TYR A 228 -18.98 -14.77 0.01
C TYR A 228 -19.73 -14.85 1.35
N LEU A 229 -19.25 -15.72 2.24
CA LEU A 229 -19.74 -15.86 3.62
C LEU A 229 -18.66 -15.53 4.66
N GLY A 230 -17.44 -15.26 4.22
CA GLY A 230 -16.27 -15.14 5.07
C GLY A 230 -16.04 -16.34 5.99
N GLN A 231 -15.26 -16.11 7.04
CA GLN A 231 -15.06 -17.05 8.15
C GLN A 231 -15.27 -16.32 9.48
N ALA A 232 -16.46 -15.77 9.61
CA ALA A 232 -16.87 -14.96 10.76
C ALA A 232 -16.91 -15.74 12.10
N ARG A 233 -16.48 -15.12 13.19
CA ARG A 233 -16.57 -15.56 14.59
C ARG A 233 -17.04 -14.41 15.50
N GLY A 234 -17.84 -14.76 16.51
CA GLY A 234 -18.50 -13.80 17.41
C GLY A 234 -20.02 -13.68 17.16
N PRO A 235 -20.69 -12.67 17.74
CA PRO A 235 -20.13 -11.64 18.62
C PRO A 235 -19.57 -12.22 19.94
N ALA A 236 -18.45 -11.67 20.41
CA ALA A 236 -17.83 -11.99 21.70
C ALA A 236 -17.68 -10.72 22.55
N PHE A 237 -17.57 -10.86 23.86
CA PHE A 237 -17.66 -9.75 24.80
C PHE A 237 -16.47 -9.67 25.76
N PHE A 238 -16.05 -8.45 26.09
CA PHE A 238 -15.07 -8.18 27.13
C PHE A 238 -15.40 -6.87 27.88
N GLY A 239 -14.91 -6.76 29.11
CA GLY A 239 -15.09 -5.58 29.97
C GLY A 239 -14.00 -4.54 29.76
N LYS A 240 -14.11 -3.40 30.44
CA LYS A 240 -13.14 -2.29 30.37
C LYS A 240 -11.72 -2.68 30.79
N GLU A 241 -11.59 -3.62 31.72
CA GLU A 241 -10.31 -4.11 32.25
C GLU A 241 -9.77 -5.31 31.43
N GLY A 242 -10.54 -5.82 30.47
CA GLY A 242 -10.13 -6.90 29.59
C GLY A 242 -9.48 -6.41 28.30
N TYR A 243 -8.76 -7.30 27.62
CA TYR A 243 -8.17 -7.06 26.30
C TYR A 243 -8.98 -7.77 25.19
N VAL A 244 -8.90 -7.31 23.95
CA VAL A 244 -9.69 -7.82 22.81
C VAL A 244 -9.60 -9.35 22.67
N LEU A 245 -8.40 -9.92 22.84
CA LEU A 245 -8.18 -11.37 22.71
C LEU A 245 -8.78 -12.20 23.87
N SER A 246 -9.16 -11.55 24.98
CA SER A 246 -9.85 -12.21 26.11
C SER A 246 -11.36 -12.32 25.93
N ALA A 247 -11.89 -11.80 24.81
CA ALA A 247 -13.32 -11.76 24.55
C ALA A 247 -13.95 -13.17 24.53
N ARG A 248 -15.11 -13.30 25.16
CA ARG A 248 -15.84 -14.58 25.27
C ARG A 248 -17.18 -14.48 24.56
N ASP A 249 -17.51 -15.47 23.76
CA ASP A 249 -18.80 -15.60 23.06
C ASP A 249 -19.91 -16.15 23.99
N LYS A 250 -19.54 -16.72 25.13
CA LYS A 250 -20.45 -17.30 26.13
C LYS A 250 -20.09 -16.89 27.56
N GLY A 251 -21.11 -16.85 28.42
CA GLY A 251 -20.95 -16.69 29.86
C GLY A 251 -20.44 -15.32 30.33
N PHE A 252 -20.33 -14.33 29.43
CA PHE A 252 -19.93 -12.98 29.80
C PHE A 252 -21.06 -12.27 30.56
N ARG A 253 -20.71 -11.68 31.71
CA ARG A 253 -21.65 -11.00 32.61
C ARG A 253 -21.24 -9.55 32.81
N THR A 254 -22.21 -8.65 32.83
CA THR A 254 -21.99 -7.23 33.16
C THR A 254 -23.20 -6.65 33.90
N ALA A 255 -22.98 -5.58 34.66
CA ALA A 255 -24.09 -4.83 35.26
C ALA A 255 -24.75 -3.88 34.24
N ALA A 256 -26.04 -3.58 34.46
CA ALA A 256 -26.75 -2.53 33.76
C ALA A 256 -26.02 -1.18 33.88
N GLY A 257 -26.13 -0.34 32.85
CA GLY A 257 -25.47 0.96 32.82
C GLY A 257 -23.94 0.92 32.68
N ARG A 258 -23.29 -0.24 32.55
CA ARG A 258 -21.84 -0.35 32.25
C ARG A 258 -21.56 -0.30 30.75
N THR A 259 -20.29 -0.14 30.40
CA THR A 259 -19.81 -0.30 29.02
C THR A 259 -19.23 -1.70 28.86
N VAL A 260 -19.67 -2.40 27.82
CA VAL A 260 -19.07 -3.66 27.33
C VAL A 260 -18.44 -3.38 25.98
N TYR A 261 -17.46 -4.18 25.58
CA TYR A 261 -16.94 -4.15 24.22
C TYR A 261 -17.38 -5.39 23.47
N VAL A 262 -17.78 -5.21 22.22
CA VAL A 262 -18.17 -6.30 21.32
C VAL A 262 -17.03 -6.53 20.35
N ARG A 263 -16.65 -7.80 20.16
CA ARG A 263 -15.65 -8.26 19.20
C ARG A 263 -16.32 -9.13 18.14
N TRP A 264 -15.89 -8.91 16.91
CA TRP A 264 -16.18 -9.71 15.72
C TRP A 264 -14.84 -10.03 15.03
N GLN A 265 -14.68 -11.24 14.51
CA GLN A 265 -13.47 -11.64 13.78
C GLN A 265 -13.88 -12.32 12.49
N ASP A 266 -13.22 -12.03 11.38
CA ASP A 266 -13.54 -12.62 10.07
C ASP A 266 -12.29 -12.75 9.23
N ALA A 267 -11.95 -13.96 8.77
CA ALA A 267 -10.80 -14.21 7.90
C ALA A 267 -10.91 -13.52 6.53
N HIS A 268 -12.15 -13.39 6.02
CA HIS A 268 -12.42 -12.81 4.71
C HIS A 268 -13.62 -11.87 4.81
N PRO A 269 -13.48 -10.69 5.44
CA PRO A 269 -14.57 -9.72 5.51
C PRO A 269 -14.99 -9.27 4.10
N ASP A 270 -16.28 -8.99 3.90
CA ASP A 270 -16.74 -8.46 2.61
C ASP A 270 -16.14 -7.06 2.42
N PRO A 271 -15.67 -6.70 1.22
CA PRO A 271 -14.99 -5.42 1.06
C PRO A 271 -15.83 -4.20 1.44
N GLY A 272 -15.21 -3.29 2.19
CA GLY A 272 -15.80 -2.05 2.67
C GLY A 272 -16.44 -2.16 4.05
N GLU A 273 -16.60 -3.37 4.60
CA GLU A 273 -17.20 -3.59 5.93
C GLU A 273 -16.49 -2.87 7.07
N GLU A 274 -15.22 -2.51 6.88
CA GLU A 274 -14.41 -1.73 7.83
C GLU A 274 -15.06 -0.39 8.20
N GLY A 275 -15.92 0.15 7.34
CA GLY A 275 -16.59 1.43 7.56
C GLY A 275 -17.95 1.34 8.26
N TYR A 276 -18.61 0.18 8.29
CA TYR A 276 -20.05 0.10 8.62
C TYR A 276 -20.48 -1.10 9.47
N MET A 277 -19.54 -1.91 9.97
CA MET A 277 -19.87 -3.03 10.85
C MET A 277 -20.54 -2.57 12.15
N THR A 278 -21.67 -3.17 12.51
CA THR A 278 -22.41 -2.83 13.73
C THR A 278 -22.92 -4.05 14.49
N ALA A 279 -22.93 -3.95 15.81
CA ALA A 279 -23.59 -4.90 16.71
C ALA A 279 -24.86 -4.28 17.30
N THR A 280 -25.95 -5.03 17.28
CA THR A 280 -27.26 -4.58 17.76
C THR A 280 -27.74 -5.44 18.92
N SER A 281 -28.36 -4.81 19.92
CA SER A 281 -28.96 -5.52 21.05
C SER A 281 -30.04 -4.67 21.70
N PRO A 282 -31.16 -5.25 22.18
CA PRO A 282 -32.12 -4.55 23.02
C PRO A 282 -31.51 -4.02 24.33
N ALA A 283 -30.38 -4.59 24.79
CA ALA A 283 -29.66 -4.12 25.96
C ALA A 283 -28.81 -2.87 25.72
N PHE A 284 -28.48 -2.55 24.48
CA PHE A 284 -27.62 -1.40 24.15
C PHE A 284 -28.44 -0.12 24.09
N ARG A 285 -27.86 1.00 24.54
CA ARG A 285 -28.47 2.33 24.38
C ARG A 285 -28.60 2.73 22.90
N SER A 286 -27.65 2.31 22.09
CA SER A 286 -27.60 2.47 20.64
C SER A 286 -26.82 1.30 20.04
N PRO A 287 -26.98 0.99 18.74
CA PRO A 287 -26.09 0.05 18.05
C PRO A 287 -24.61 0.40 18.30
N ALA A 288 -23.80 -0.61 18.53
CA ALA A 288 -22.36 -0.45 18.72
C ALA A 288 -21.66 -0.50 17.36
N LYS A 289 -20.97 0.57 17.00
CA LYS A 289 -20.10 0.60 15.81
C LYS A 289 -18.84 -0.20 16.11
N LEU A 290 -18.51 -1.16 15.25
CA LEU A 290 -17.30 -1.97 15.38
C LEU A 290 -16.26 -1.39 14.42
N GLU A 291 -15.12 -0.97 14.95
CA GLU A 291 -14.02 -0.43 14.17
C GLU A 291 -13.06 -1.55 13.80
N PHE A 292 -12.58 -1.51 12.57
CA PHE A 292 -11.58 -2.44 12.07
C PHE A 292 -10.24 -2.18 12.77
N ASP A 293 -9.73 -3.20 13.42
CA ASP A 293 -8.46 -3.17 14.12
C ASP A 293 -7.56 -4.29 13.61
N LEU A 294 -6.49 -3.90 12.94
CA LEU A 294 -5.35 -4.76 12.70
C LEU A 294 -4.52 -4.78 13.98
N VAL A 295 -5.05 -5.39 15.04
CA VAL A 295 -4.21 -5.73 16.19
C VAL A 295 -3.08 -6.59 15.61
N LYS A 296 -1.84 -6.10 15.65
CA LYS A 296 -0.62 -6.80 15.24
C LYS A 296 -0.34 -8.00 16.17
N GLY A 297 -1.29 -8.92 16.28
CA GLY A 297 -1.12 -10.20 16.94
C GLY A 297 -0.77 -11.22 15.87
N HIS A 298 0.53 -11.40 15.62
CA HIS A 298 1.11 -12.40 14.71
C HIS A 298 0.71 -12.32 13.22
N GLU A 299 1.70 -12.44 12.36
CA GLU A 299 1.53 -12.58 10.92
C GLU A 299 0.68 -13.85 10.65
N GLY A 300 -0.63 -13.69 10.41
CA GLY A 300 -1.55 -14.80 10.14
C GLY A 300 -2.89 -14.80 10.86
N ASP A 301 -3.15 -13.90 11.83
CA ASP A 301 -4.45 -13.85 12.49
C ASP A 301 -5.55 -13.19 11.62
N ASP A 302 -6.77 -13.73 11.72
CA ASP A 302 -7.94 -13.18 11.04
C ASP A 302 -8.25 -11.75 11.51
N PRO A 303 -8.60 -10.82 10.60
CA PRO A 303 -8.98 -9.46 10.94
C PRO A 303 -10.04 -9.33 12.03
N ILE A 304 -9.88 -8.35 12.91
CA ILE A 304 -10.76 -8.12 14.06
C ILE A 304 -11.50 -6.79 13.91
N PHE A 305 -12.78 -6.79 14.26
CA PHE A 305 -13.60 -5.61 14.43
C PHE A 305 -14.06 -5.53 15.87
N TRP A 306 -13.93 -4.39 16.53
CA TRP A 306 -14.43 -4.24 17.89
C TRP A 306 -14.89 -2.82 18.20
N GLY A 307 -15.75 -2.70 19.22
CA GLY A 307 -16.21 -1.37 19.63
C GLY A 307 -17.01 -1.39 20.93
N PRO A 308 -17.12 -0.22 21.59
CA PRO A 308 -17.85 -0.09 22.84
C PRO A 308 -19.37 -0.10 22.63
N ALA A 309 -20.09 -0.75 23.54
CA ALA A 309 -21.53 -0.74 23.65
C ALA A 309 -21.94 -0.33 25.08
N ARG A 310 -22.74 0.73 25.21
CA ARG A 310 -23.26 1.16 26.51
C ARG A 310 -24.55 0.42 26.83
N ILE A 311 -24.58 -0.30 27.95
CA ILE A 311 -25.79 -1.00 28.41
C ILE A 311 -26.80 0.01 28.97
N LYS A 312 -28.08 -0.20 28.67
CA LYS A 312 -29.17 0.62 29.21
C LYS A 312 -29.13 0.60 30.75
N PRO A 313 -29.28 1.75 31.41
CA PRO A 313 -29.43 1.80 32.87
C PRO A 313 -30.80 1.21 33.24
N GLY A 314 -30.92 0.63 34.43
CA GLY A 314 -32.20 0.06 34.91
C GLY A 314 -32.72 -1.13 34.11
N LEU A 315 -31.90 -1.69 33.22
CA LEU A 315 -32.25 -2.91 32.49
C LEU A 315 -32.36 -4.06 33.51
N ALA A 316 -33.45 -4.81 33.44
CA ALA A 316 -33.65 -5.98 34.30
C ALA A 316 -32.50 -6.99 34.13
N PRO A 317 -32.14 -7.73 35.19
CA PRO A 317 -31.23 -8.86 35.02
C PRO A 317 -31.82 -9.88 34.04
N GLY A 318 -30.98 -10.41 33.15
CA GLY A 318 -31.41 -11.32 32.09
C GLY A 318 -30.37 -11.54 31.00
N ALA A 319 -30.66 -12.47 30.09
CA ALA A 319 -29.85 -12.71 28.89
C ALA A 319 -30.42 -11.92 27.71
N TYR A 320 -29.58 -11.10 27.09
CA TYR A 320 -29.96 -10.23 25.98
C TYR A 320 -29.21 -10.64 24.71
N PRO A 321 -29.91 -10.86 23.58
CA PRO A 321 -29.25 -11.21 22.33
C PRO A 321 -28.45 -10.02 21.81
N VAL A 322 -27.25 -10.28 21.30
CA VAL A 322 -26.44 -9.34 20.55
C VAL A 322 -26.21 -9.93 19.18
N THR A 323 -26.62 -9.20 18.14
CA THR A 323 -26.54 -9.64 16.75
C THR A 323 -25.52 -8.80 16.00
N VAL A 324 -24.64 -9.46 15.24
CA VAL A 324 -23.82 -8.84 14.21
C VAL A 324 -24.27 -9.37 12.85
N VAL A 325 -24.46 -8.46 11.91
CA VAL A 325 -24.80 -8.76 10.51
C VAL A 325 -23.64 -8.29 9.64
N SER A 326 -23.08 -9.20 8.86
CA SER A 326 -22.01 -8.94 7.92
C SER A 326 -22.31 -9.61 6.57
N HIS A 327 -21.36 -9.57 5.66
CA HIS A 327 -21.46 -9.99 4.28
C HIS A 327 -22.72 -9.42 3.61
N ARG A 328 -23.01 -8.14 3.84
CA ARG A 328 -24.24 -7.46 3.36
C ARG A 328 -25.55 -8.19 3.69
N GLY A 329 -25.61 -8.81 4.86
CA GLY A 329 -26.79 -9.55 5.30
C GLY A 329 -26.75 -11.04 5.04
N ARG A 330 -25.75 -11.55 4.30
CA ARG A 330 -25.58 -12.99 4.08
C ARG A 330 -25.14 -13.72 5.35
N VAL A 331 -24.45 -13.02 6.26
CA VAL A 331 -24.00 -13.58 7.54
C VAL A 331 -24.69 -12.85 8.68
N LYS A 332 -25.34 -13.62 9.55
CA LYS A 332 -25.97 -13.14 10.78
C LYS A 332 -25.61 -14.07 11.92
N LYS A 333 -24.93 -13.56 12.94
CA LYS A 333 -24.59 -14.32 14.15
C LYS A 333 -25.08 -13.61 15.39
N THR A 334 -25.54 -14.41 16.36
CA THR A 334 -26.10 -13.93 17.61
C THR A 334 -25.43 -14.64 18.78
N SER A 335 -24.98 -13.87 19.77
CA SER A 335 -24.53 -14.36 21.07
C SER A 335 -25.32 -13.66 22.18
N TYR A 336 -25.21 -14.15 23.41
CA TYR A 336 -25.99 -13.62 24.52
C TYR A 336 -25.11 -12.89 25.53
N LEU A 337 -25.49 -11.65 25.84
CA LEU A 337 -24.94 -10.87 26.93
C LEU A 337 -25.79 -11.09 28.18
N THR A 338 -25.21 -11.60 29.25
CA THR A 338 -25.91 -11.69 30.54
C THR A 338 -25.75 -10.38 31.30
N VAL A 339 -26.87 -9.72 31.58
CA VAL A 339 -26.92 -8.57 32.47
C VAL A 339 -27.30 -9.05 33.86
N SER A 340 -26.44 -8.78 34.84
CA SER A 340 -26.72 -9.03 36.25
C SER A 340 -27.22 -7.75 36.92
N GLN A 341 -27.86 -7.88 38.09
CA GLN A 341 -28.01 -6.73 38.96
C GLN A 341 -26.61 -6.25 39.34
N GLY A 342 -26.25 -5.05 38.88
CA GLY A 342 -25.23 -4.28 39.59
C GLY A 342 -25.84 -3.84 40.93
N PRO A 343 -25.03 -3.56 41.96
CA PRO A 343 -25.56 -3.08 43.22
C PRO A 343 -26.53 -1.93 42.94
N THR A 344 -27.78 -2.12 43.34
CA THR A 344 -28.78 -1.06 43.38
C THR A 344 -28.13 0.09 44.12
N ARG A 345 -28.07 1.25 43.48
CA ARG A 345 -27.60 2.48 44.10
C ARG A 345 -28.69 2.93 45.09
N ASP A 346 -28.78 2.20 46.20
CA ASP A 346 -29.61 2.49 47.37
C ASP A 346 -28.84 2.25 48.67
N ASP A 347 -27.51 2.33 48.62
CA ASP A 347 -26.72 2.66 49.81
C ASP A 347 -26.47 4.16 49.83
N ARG A 348 -27.28 4.87 50.63
CA ARG A 348 -26.95 6.21 51.11
C ARG A 348 -25.53 6.18 51.69
N PRO A 349 -24.65 7.12 51.32
CA PRO A 349 -23.42 7.31 52.05
C PRO A 349 -23.77 7.85 53.44
N LYS A 350 -23.62 7.02 54.48
CA LYS A 350 -23.41 7.55 55.83
C LYS A 350 -22.00 8.12 55.87
N GLY A 351 -21.91 9.44 55.75
CA GLY A 351 -20.69 10.20 56.08
C GLY A 351 -20.20 11.10 54.95
N LEU A 352 -20.55 12.37 55.02
CA LEU A 352 -19.80 13.52 54.50
C LEU A 352 -19.87 14.59 55.61
N PRO A 353 -18.95 15.57 55.71
CA PRO A 353 -18.25 16.19 54.58
C PRO A 353 -16.79 16.66 54.87
N THR A 354 -16.28 17.47 53.93
CA THR A 354 -15.04 18.29 53.88
C THR A 354 -13.92 17.67 53.04
N THR A 355 -13.37 18.33 52.02
CA THR A 355 -13.09 19.76 51.86
C THR A 355 -13.30 20.27 50.41
N VAL A 356 -14.07 21.35 50.33
CA VAL A 356 -13.86 22.62 49.58
C VAL A 356 -13.21 22.56 48.18
N TRP A 357 -14.06 22.89 47.22
CA TRP A 357 -13.73 23.53 45.95
C TRP A 357 -13.23 24.97 46.12
N LEU A 358 -12.18 25.32 45.38
CA LEU A 358 -11.89 26.65 44.81
C LEU A 358 -11.14 26.31 43.51
N GLY A 359 -11.63 26.57 42.29
CA GLY A 359 -12.37 27.73 41.83
C GLY A 359 -11.45 28.52 40.88
N SER A 360 -11.99 28.98 39.75
CA SER A 360 -11.37 29.75 38.64
C SER A 360 -10.45 28.96 37.69
N GLY A 361 -10.51 29.09 36.37
CA GLY A 361 -11.22 30.02 35.50
C GLY A 361 -10.34 30.34 34.30
N ILE A 362 -10.92 30.26 33.09
CA ILE A 362 -10.66 31.11 31.91
C ILE A 362 -9.22 31.26 31.39
N GLY A 363 -9.06 31.02 30.09
CA GLY A 363 -8.31 31.96 29.24
C GLY A 363 -7.03 31.45 28.60
N ALA A 364 -7.08 31.35 27.28
CA ALA A 364 -5.94 31.17 26.40
C ALA A 364 -4.90 32.30 26.53
N ILE A 365 -3.64 32.00 26.22
CA ILE A 365 -2.76 32.81 25.37
C ILE A 365 -1.60 31.94 24.88
N ALA A 366 -1.28 32.13 23.60
CA ALA A 366 -0.22 31.51 22.83
C ALA A 366 1.18 32.12 23.11
N LEU A 367 2.18 31.64 22.37
CA LEU A 367 3.57 32.09 22.24
C LEU A 367 4.51 31.46 23.29
N GLY A 368 5.70 30.96 22.95
CA GLY A 368 6.46 31.09 21.73
C GLY A 368 7.66 30.14 21.70
N ALA A 369 8.33 30.17 20.56
CA ALA A 369 9.53 29.43 20.22
C ALA A 369 10.75 29.80 21.09
N VAL A 370 11.79 28.95 20.96
CA VAL A 370 13.26 29.17 21.02
C VAL A 370 13.85 27.89 21.64
N ALA A 371 14.31 26.91 20.85
CA ALA A 371 15.58 26.83 20.13
C ALA A 371 16.82 26.72 21.02
N ALA A 372 17.68 25.78 20.60
CA ALA A 372 19.12 25.71 20.81
C ALA A 372 19.63 25.25 22.19
N VAL A 373 20.72 24.49 22.37
CA VAL A 373 21.61 23.63 21.56
C VAL A 373 22.83 23.38 22.48
N LEU A 374 23.42 22.18 22.46
CA LEU A 374 24.81 21.87 22.88
C LEU A 374 25.10 21.90 24.41
N LEU A 375 26.05 21.17 24.99
CA LEU A 375 27.14 20.29 24.55
C LEU A 375 27.71 19.58 25.80
N VAL A 376 28.35 18.42 25.56
CA VAL A 376 29.57 17.94 26.25
C VAL A 376 29.38 17.37 27.67
N GLY A 377 29.98 16.24 28.03
CA GLY A 377 31.01 15.48 27.32
C GLY A 377 31.45 14.23 28.09
N ARG A 378 32.11 13.31 27.38
CA ARG A 378 33.56 12.99 27.48
C ARG A 378 33.90 12.25 28.79
N ARG A 379 34.42 11.02 28.80
CA ARG A 379 35.65 10.45 28.22
C ARG A 379 35.60 8.94 28.55
N ARG A 380 36.24 8.01 27.85
CA ARG A 380 37.69 7.77 27.88
C ARG A 380 38.10 6.79 26.78
N ARG A 381 39.19 7.13 26.07
CA ARG A 381 40.17 6.20 25.51
C ARG A 381 41.52 6.59 26.07
N SER A 382 42.27 5.61 26.54
CA SER A 382 43.74 5.44 26.53
C SER A 382 43.95 3.94 26.79
N SER A 383 44.24 3.11 25.78
CA SER A 383 45.59 2.64 25.38
C SER A 383 46.33 1.86 26.46
N LEU A 384 46.60 0.57 26.21
CA LEU A 384 47.82 -0.18 26.56
C LEU A 384 47.82 -1.58 25.91
N SER A 385 49.00 -1.94 25.40
CA SER A 385 49.49 -3.19 24.80
C SER A 385 49.11 -3.53 23.37
#